data_AF-A0A2D8XHP6-F1
#
_entry.id   AF-A0A2D8XHP6-F1
#
_cell.length_a   1.000
_cell.length_b   1.000
_cell.length_c   1.000
_cell.angle_alpha   90.00
_cell.angle_beta   90.00
_cell.angle_gamma   90.00
#
_symmetry.space_group_name_H-M   'P 1'
#
loop_
_entity.id
_entity.type
_entity.pdbx_description
1 polymer ?
#
loop_
_entity_poly.entity_id
_entity_poly.type
_entity_poly.pdbx_seq_one_letter_code
_entity_poly.pdbx_strand_id
1 'polypeptide(L)'
;MPDLAARTFEKLTAAIQKRLQQGSVDRRERLKVFADTVIDFGLSHPKRYRLLWRRDCLALDDQRLLAQMDALYEPLIALYEKGGQKVRRRAETSGIALWPMVHGYVSLRLDGNLIPLRDEVSKEPRDRAIVDALFGGIASR
;
A
#
# COMPACT_ATOMS: atom_id res chain seq x y z
N MET A 1 -0.04 24.01 -3.48
CA MET A 1 -0.01 22.74 -2.74
C MET A 1 -0.84 21.61 -3.36
N PRO A 2 -2.06 21.83 -3.89
CA PRO A 2 -2.89 20.76 -4.46
C PRO A 2 -2.19 19.96 -5.57
N ASP A 3 -1.50 20.67 -6.46
CA ASP A 3 -0.74 20.05 -7.56
C ASP A 3 0.38 19.10 -7.07
N LEU A 4 0.99 19.38 -5.92
CA LEU A 4 2.02 18.49 -5.37
C LEU A 4 1.42 17.21 -4.79
N ALA A 5 0.26 17.30 -4.14
CA ALA A 5 -0.46 16.12 -3.64
C ALA A 5 -0.93 15.26 -4.82
N ALA A 6 -1.59 15.86 -5.81
CA ALA A 6 -2.06 15.15 -7.01
C ALA A 6 -0.92 14.42 -7.73
N ARG A 7 0.22 15.10 -7.98
CA ARG A 7 1.42 14.47 -8.57
C ARG A 7 2.02 13.38 -7.70
N THR A 8 1.85 13.45 -6.38
CA THR A 8 2.37 12.42 -5.47
C THR A 8 1.49 11.18 -5.51
N PHE A 9 0.16 11.33 -5.51
CA PHE A 9 -0.78 10.24 -5.77
C PHE A 9 -0.49 9.60 -7.13
N GLU A 10 -0.41 10.39 -8.19
CA GLU A 10 -0.10 9.93 -9.55
C GLU A 10 1.17 9.08 -9.62
N LYS A 11 2.27 9.55 -8.99
CA LYS A 11 3.54 8.81 -8.95
C LYS A 11 3.44 7.48 -8.20
N LEU A 12 2.73 7.46 -7.07
CA LEU A 12 2.54 6.23 -6.29
C LEU A 12 1.67 5.24 -7.08
N THR A 13 0.56 5.71 -7.65
CA THR A 13 -0.33 4.90 -8.49
C THR A 13 0.42 4.30 -9.68
N ALA A 14 1.20 5.10 -10.41
CA ALA A 14 2.00 4.64 -11.53
C ALA A 14 3.04 3.58 -11.11
N ALA A 15 3.69 3.75 -9.95
CA ALA A 15 4.65 2.78 -9.42
C ALA A 15 3.98 1.42 -9.11
N ILE A 16 2.80 1.46 -8.48
CA ILE A 16 2.00 0.27 -8.17
C ILE A 16 1.58 -0.43 -9.45
N GLN A 17 0.97 0.30 -10.40
CA GLN A 17 0.49 -0.27 -11.67
C GLN A 17 1.63 -0.90 -12.47
N LYS A 18 2.77 -0.21 -12.59
CA LYS A 18 3.95 -0.73 -13.29
C LYS A 18 4.43 -2.06 -12.71
N ARG A 19 4.56 -2.16 -11.38
CA ARG A 19 5.03 -3.39 -10.73
C ARG A 19 3.99 -4.51 -10.78
N LEU A 20 2.70 -4.19 -10.66
CA LEU A 20 1.63 -5.18 -10.81
C LEU A 20 1.50 -5.74 -12.24
N GLN A 21 1.87 -4.97 -13.27
CA GLN A 21 1.88 -5.42 -14.67
C GLN A 21 3.06 -6.36 -14.97
N GLN A 22 4.18 -6.21 -14.26
CA GLN A 22 5.40 -7.00 -14.45
C GLN A 22 5.43 -8.28 -13.60
N GLY A 23 4.49 -8.43 -12.66
CA GLY A 23 4.49 -9.46 -11.64
C GLY A 23 3.67 -10.70 -11.96
N SER A 24 3.59 -11.59 -10.96
CA SER A 24 2.80 -12.82 -11.01
C SER A 24 1.30 -12.56 -11.23
N VAL A 25 0.60 -13.57 -11.75
CA VAL A 25 -0.87 -13.61 -11.78
C VAL A 25 -1.46 -14.07 -10.45
N ASP A 26 -0.64 -14.64 -9.56
CA ASP A 26 -1.07 -15.09 -8.22
C ASP A 26 -1.53 -13.90 -7.36
N ARG A 27 -2.70 -14.03 -6.73
CA ARG A 27 -3.31 -12.95 -5.95
C ARG A 27 -2.46 -12.56 -4.75
N ARG A 28 -1.89 -13.54 -4.02
CA ARG A 28 -1.08 -13.26 -2.83
C ARG A 28 0.20 -12.52 -3.22
N GLU A 29 0.86 -12.99 -4.27
CA GLU A 29 2.05 -12.32 -4.80
C GLU A 29 1.76 -10.89 -5.27
N ARG A 30 0.62 -10.66 -5.92
CA ARG A 30 0.20 -9.31 -6.33
C ARG A 30 -0.09 -8.40 -5.13
N LEU A 31 -0.72 -8.91 -4.08
CA LEU A 31 -0.93 -8.16 -2.84
C LEU A 31 0.39 -7.84 -2.12
N LYS A 32 1.36 -8.76 -2.16
CA LYS A 32 2.73 -8.53 -1.68
C LYS A 32 3.41 -7.42 -2.47
N VAL A 33 3.39 -7.49 -3.81
CA VAL A 33 3.93 -6.45 -4.71
C VAL A 33 3.32 -5.08 -4.40
N PHE A 34 2.02 -5.01 -4.17
CA PHE A 34 1.35 -3.77 -3.78
C PHE A 34 1.91 -3.21 -2.47
N ALA A 35 1.91 -4.02 -1.40
CA ALA A 35 2.41 -3.61 -0.08
C ALA A 35 3.87 -3.15 -0.15
N ASP A 36 4.72 -3.95 -0.79
CA ASP A 36 6.14 -3.66 -1.00
C ASP A 36 6.38 -2.33 -1.73
N THR A 37 5.54 -2.03 -2.72
CA THR A 37 5.65 -0.79 -3.50
C THR A 37 5.28 0.44 -2.69
N VAL A 38 4.23 0.35 -1.86
CA VAL A 38 3.83 1.44 -0.97
C VAL A 38 4.90 1.68 0.10
N ILE A 39 5.46 0.60 0.68
CA ILE A 39 6.55 0.70 1.66
C ILE A 39 7.78 1.37 1.04
N ASP A 40 8.22 0.88 -0.13
CA ASP A 40 9.37 1.45 -0.84
C ASP A 40 9.19 2.94 -1.12
N PHE A 41 8.01 3.31 -1.60
CA PHE A 41 7.70 4.71 -1.91
C PHE A 41 7.71 5.56 -0.64
N GLY A 42 7.10 5.08 0.43
CA GLY A 42 7.00 5.77 1.71
C GLY A 42 8.36 6.04 2.35
N LEU A 43 9.21 5.03 2.39
CA LEU A 43 10.55 5.12 2.95
C LEU A 43 11.50 5.94 2.06
N SER A 44 11.36 5.88 0.73
CA SER A 44 12.20 6.65 -0.20
C SER A 44 11.78 8.11 -0.33
N HIS A 45 10.51 8.43 -0.08
CA HIS A 45 9.97 9.79 -0.18
C HIS A 45 9.19 10.25 1.06
N PRO A 46 9.79 10.29 2.27
CA PRO A 46 9.07 10.50 3.53
C PRO A 46 8.16 11.72 3.57
N LYS A 47 8.64 12.88 3.09
CA LYS A 47 7.88 14.14 3.09
C LYS A 47 6.69 14.09 2.14
N ARG A 48 6.87 13.46 0.97
CA ARG A 48 5.80 13.28 -0.02
C ARG A 48 4.76 12.29 0.48
N TYR A 49 5.20 11.19 1.09
CA TYR A 49 4.30 10.21 1.68
C TYR A 49 3.45 10.82 2.80
N ARG A 50 4.07 11.56 3.74
CA ARG A 50 3.33 12.28 4.79
C ARG A 50 2.27 13.25 4.24
N LEU A 51 2.56 13.94 3.13
CA LEU A 51 1.60 14.85 2.50
C LEU A 51 0.30 14.15 2.09
N LEU A 52 0.37 12.89 1.63
CA LEU A 52 -0.81 12.13 1.21
C LEU A 52 -1.83 11.93 2.36
N TRP A 53 -1.38 12.00 3.61
CA TRP A 53 -2.18 11.74 4.80
C TRP A 53 -2.60 13.02 5.54
N ARG A 54 -2.09 14.17 5.12
CA ARG A 54 -2.43 15.47 5.70
C ARG A 54 -3.70 16.02 5.07
N ARG A 55 -4.87 15.58 5.57
CA ARG A 55 -6.18 16.00 5.03
C ARG A 55 -6.35 17.53 5.01
N ASP A 56 -5.75 18.23 5.97
CA ASP A 56 -5.71 19.68 6.06
C ASP A 56 -4.94 20.36 4.91
N CYS A 57 -4.09 19.62 4.19
CA CYS A 57 -3.33 20.08 3.03
C CYS A 57 -3.93 19.66 1.67
N LEU A 58 -5.00 18.86 1.67
CA LEU A 58 -5.63 18.33 0.47
C LEU A 58 -6.81 19.23 0.07
N ALA A 59 -6.81 19.71 -1.18
CA ALA A 59 -7.95 20.40 -1.76
C ALA A 59 -8.99 19.35 -2.19
N LEU A 60 -9.86 18.95 -1.28
CA LEU A 60 -10.85 17.88 -1.49
C LEU A 60 -12.00 18.29 -2.44
N ASP A 61 -12.01 19.53 -2.90
CA ASP A 61 -12.85 20.07 -3.97
C ASP A 61 -12.18 19.97 -5.37
N ASP A 62 -10.90 19.65 -5.44
CA ASP A 62 -10.17 19.44 -6.69
C ASP A 62 -10.47 18.06 -7.29
N GLN A 63 -11.25 18.04 -8.37
CA GLN A 63 -11.61 16.80 -9.08
C GLN A 63 -10.40 16.00 -9.58
N ARG A 64 -9.29 16.67 -9.93
CA ARG A 64 -8.07 15.98 -10.37
C ARG A 64 -7.45 15.22 -9.20
N LEU A 65 -7.42 15.81 -8.01
CA LEU A 65 -6.93 15.13 -6.82
C LEU A 65 -7.79 13.93 -6.47
N LEU A 66 -9.12 14.10 -6.45
CA LEU A 66 -10.06 13.01 -6.17
C LEU A 66 -9.88 11.84 -7.14
N ALA A 67 -9.77 12.11 -8.44
CA ALA A 67 -9.53 11.08 -9.43
C ALA A 67 -8.21 10.30 -9.19
N GLN A 68 -7.15 10.98 -8.73
CA GLN A 68 -5.89 10.31 -8.40
C GLN A 68 -5.97 9.50 -7.09
N MET A 69 -6.78 9.95 -6.13
CA MET A 69 -7.06 9.19 -4.92
C MET A 69 -7.81 7.90 -5.26
N ASP A 70 -8.85 7.97 -6.10
CA ASP A 70 -9.63 6.79 -6.51
C ASP A 70 -8.77 5.79 -7.30
N ALA A 71 -7.97 6.29 -8.25
CA ALA A 71 -7.07 5.47 -9.06
C ALA A 71 -6.02 4.71 -8.23
N LEU A 72 -5.69 5.18 -7.03
CA LEU A 72 -4.78 4.50 -6.12
C LEU A 72 -5.43 3.28 -5.45
N TYR A 73 -6.73 3.33 -5.18
CA TYR A 73 -7.48 2.25 -4.50
C TYR A 73 -7.98 1.17 -5.45
N GLU A 74 -8.32 1.53 -6.69
CA GLU A 74 -8.89 0.62 -7.69
C GLU A 74 -8.09 -0.68 -7.91
N PRO A 75 -6.74 -0.66 -8.03
CA PRO A 75 -5.96 -1.87 -8.18
C PRO A 75 -6.12 -2.84 -7.01
N LEU A 76 -6.29 -2.32 -5.79
CA LEU A 76 -6.43 -3.14 -4.59
C LEU A 76 -7.80 -3.82 -4.56
N ILE A 77 -8.88 -3.08 -4.85
CA ILE A 77 -10.24 -3.64 -4.93
C ILE A 77 -10.30 -4.76 -5.97
N ALA A 78 -9.74 -4.51 -7.17
CA ALA A 78 -9.73 -5.49 -8.26
C ALA A 78 -8.99 -6.79 -7.91
N LEU A 79 -7.96 -6.75 -7.04
CA LEU A 79 -7.26 -7.95 -6.57
C LEU A 79 -8.13 -8.83 -5.68
N TYR A 80 -9.05 -8.24 -4.91
CA TYR A 80 -9.94 -8.97 -4.02
C TYR A 80 -11.21 -9.47 -4.72
N GLU A 81 -11.70 -8.79 -5.76
CA GLU A 81 -12.87 -9.22 -6.54
C GLU A 81 -12.62 -10.48 -7.38
N LYS A 82 -11.40 -10.66 -7.92
CA LYS A 82 -11.05 -11.82 -8.76
C LYS A 82 -10.86 -13.13 -7.99
N GLY A 83 -10.94 -13.11 -6.66
CA GLY A 83 -10.75 -14.28 -5.82
C GLY A 83 -12.07 -14.95 -5.44
N GLY A 84 -12.49 -15.96 -6.22
CA GLY A 84 -13.71 -16.76 -5.99
C GLY A 84 -13.75 -17.63 -4.72
N GLN A 85 -13.05 -17.23 -3.65
CA GLN A 85 -13.17 -17.90 -2.35
C GLN A 85 -14.51 -17.56 -1.69
N LYS A 86 -15.03 -18.46 -0.85
CA LYS A 86 -16.13 -18.15 0.09
C LYS A 86 -15.66 -17.04 1.02
N VAL A 87 -15.83 -15.79 0.61
CA VAL A 87 -15.27 -14.65 1.34
C VAL A 87 -16.11 -14.42 2.59
N ARG A 88 -15.51 -14.52 3.76
CA ARG A 88 -16.16 -14.20 5.05
C ARG A 88 -16.49 -12.70 5.18
N ARG A 89 -15.93 -11.86 4.29
CA ARG A 89 -16.03 -10.39 4.25
C ARG A 89 -16.12 -9.91 2.80
N ARG A 90 -16.59 -8.69 2.55
CA ARG A 90 -16.61 -8.13 1.18
C ARG A 90 -15.19 -7.87 0.67
N ALA A 91 -15.00 -7.91 -0.66
CA ALA A 91 -13.73 -7.63 -1.32
C ALA A 91 -13.20 -6.24 -0.97
N GLU A 92 -14.09 -5.24 -0.97
CA GLU A 92 -13.80 -3.87 -0.55
C GLU A 92 -13.21 -3.80 0.87
N THR A 93 -13.83 -4.45 1.86
CA THR A 93 -13.32 -4.47 3.24
C THR A 93 -11.93 -5.11 3.33
N SER A 94 -11.72 -6.21 2.60
CA SER A 94 -10.43 -6.91 2.59
C SER A 94 -9.34 -6.10 1.89
N GLY A 95 -9.70 -5.41 0.80
CA GLY A 95 -8.86 -4.43 0.12
C GLY A 95 -8.46 -3.31 1.05
N ILE A 96 -9.45 -2.66 1.66
CA ILE A 96 -9.21 -1.58 2.62
C ILE A 96 -8.37 -2.04 3.80
N ALA A 97 -8.44 -3.29 4.26
CA ALA A 97 -7.69 -3.76 5.43
C ALA A 97 -6.16 -3.79 5.24
N LEU A 98 -5.66 -4.07 4.03
CA LEU A 98 -4.21 -4.07 3.77
C LEU A 98 -3.63 -2.65 3.90
N TRP A 99 -4.41 -1.65 3.52
CA TRP A 99 -3.99 -0.25 3.46
C TRP A 99 -3.54 0.35 4.81
N PRO A 100 -4.33 0.32 5.90
CA PRO A 100 -3.93 0.83 7.21
C PRO A 100 -2.79 0.02 7.82
N MET A 101 -2.65 -1.26 7.49
CA MET A 101 -1.54 -2.09 7.97
C MET A 101 -0.21 -1.63 7.38
N VAL A 102 -0.17 -1.45 6.05
CA VAL A 102 1.00 -0.95 5.34
C VAL A 102 1.29 0.51 5.75
N HIS A 103 0.26 1.35 5.77
CA HIS A 103 0.39 2.75 6.20
C HIS A 103 0.94 2.85 7.62
N GLY A 104 0.38 2.08 8.57
CA GLY A 104 0.82 2.07 9.96
C GLY A 104 2.29 1.71 10.10
N TYR A 105 2.77 0.68 9.38
CA TYR A 105 4.19 0.33 9.38
C TYR A 105 5.07 1.46 8.86
N VAL A 106 4.72 2.06 7.71
CA VAL A 106 5.49 3.17 7.13
C VAL A 106 5.51 4.36 8.10
N SER A 107 4.37 4.76 8.65
CA SER A 107 4.29 5.87 9.61
C SER A 107 5.20 5.63 10.82
N LEU A 108 5.13 4.45 11.44
CA LEU A 108 5.99 4.08 12.57
C LEU A 108 7.49 4.09 12.20
N ARG A 109 7.85 3.69 10.96
CA ARG A 109 9.24 3.79 10.45
C ARG A 109 9.67 5.24 10.24
N LEU A 110 8.78 6.08 9.72
CA LEU A 110 9.08 7.48 9.45
C LEU A 110 9.21 8.31 10.73
N ASP A 111 8.50 7.92 11.79
CA ASP A 111 8.50 8.62 13.08
C ASP A 111 9.58 8.07 14.04
N GLY A 112 10.32 7.05 13.64
CA GLY A 112 11.46 6.50 14.39
C GLY A 112 11.07 5.47 15.46
N ASN A 113 9.78 5.20 15.62
CA ASN A 113 9.26 4.16 16.53
C ASN A 113 9.71 2.75 16.10
N LEU A 114 9.94 2.55 14.81
CA LEU A 114 10.52 1.34 14.25
C LEU A 114 11.81 1.67 13.49
N ILE A 115 12.86 0.89 13.73
CA ILE A 115 14.15 1.02 13.04
C ILE A 115 14.33 -0.06 11.96
N PRO A 116 15.14 0.20 10.91
CA PRO A 116 15.51 -0.82 9.93
C PRO A 116 16.24 -1.97 10.62
N LEU A 117 15.67 -3.16 10.52
CA LEU A 117 16.25 -4.40 11.02
C LEU A 117 16.07 -5.50 9.98
N ARG A 118 16.68 -6.65 10.24
CA ARG A 118 16.41 -7.88 9.51
C ARG A 118 15.50 -8.79 10.34
N ASP A 119 14.78 -9.66 9.67
CA ASP A 119 14.15 -10.79 10.32
C ASP A 119 15.22 -11.78 10.80
N GLU A 120 15.01 -12.37 11.97
CA GLU A 120 16.01 -13.26 12.58
C GLU A 120 16.03 -14.65 11.93
N VAL A 121 14.92 -15.07 11.33
CA VAL A 121 14.77 -16.39 10.72
C VAL A 121 15.07 -16.32 9.22
N SER A 122 14.32 -15.51 8.46
CA SER A 122 14.48 -15.39 6.99
C SER A 122 15.71 -14.58 6.58
N LYS A 123 16.29 -13.79 7.50
CA LYS A 123 17.38 -12.83 7.25
C LYS A 123 17.03 -11.69 6.28
N GLU A 124 15.79 -11.64 5.81
CA GLU A 124 15.31 -10.58 4.92
C GLU A 124 15.24 -9.23 5.65
N PRO A 125 15.31 -8.10 4.93
CA PRO A 125 14.91 -6.81 5.49
C PRO A 125 13.51 -6.89 6.11
N ARG A 126 13.33 -6.34 7.30
CA ARG A 126 12.09 -6.49 8.09
C ARG A 126 10.87 -5.89 7.41
N ASP A 127 11.08 -4.88 6.57
CA ASP A 127 10.09 -4.28 5.69
C ASP A 127 9.56 -5.25 4.62
N ARG A 128 10.31 -6.30 4.25
CA ARG A 128 9.82 -7.41 3.42
C ARG A 128 9.18 -8.51 4.25
N ALA A 129 9.88 -8.94 5.30
CA ALA A 129 9.43 -10.02 6.15
C ALA A 129 8.07 -9.71 6.82
N ILE A 130 7.79 -8.44 7.15
CA ILE A 130 6.50 -8.06 7.72
C ILE A 130 5.36 -8.30 6.74
N VAL A 131 5.55 -8.04 5.44
CA VAL A 131 4.51 -8.27 4.42
C VAL A 131 4.16 -9.76 4.37
N ASP A 132 5.17 -10.64 4.38
CA ASP A 132 4.97 -12.08 4.41
C ASP A 132 4.30 -12.55 5.72
N ALA A 133 4.69 -11.98 6.87
CA ALA A 133 4.06 -12.25 8.15
C ALA A 133 2.58 -11.82 8.19
N LEU A 134 2.24 -10.67 7.59
CA LEU A 134 0.86 -10.21 7.47
C LEU A 134 0.01 -11.19 6.65
N PHE A 135 0.51 -11.62 5.49
CA PHE A 135 -0.22 -12.60 4.67
C PHE A 135 -0.24 -14.00 5.29
N GLY A 136 0.81 -14.40 6.01
CA GLY A 136 0.86 -15.64 6.77
C GLY A 136 -0.16 -15.67 7.91
N GLY A 137 -0.31 -14.56 8.67
CA GLY A 137 -1.29 -14.44 9.75
C GLY A 137 -2.74 -14.32 9.28
N ILE A 138 -2.97 -13.72 8.10
CA ILE A 138 -4.31 -13.58 7.49
C ILE A 138 -4.75 -14.88 6.77
N ALA A 139 -3.81 -15.64 6.18
CA ALA A 139 -4.10 -16.90 5.47
C ALA A 139 -4.03 -18.16 6.35
N SER A 140 -3.61 -18.03 7.61
CA SER A 140 -3.66 -19.13 8.59
C SER A 140 -5.06 -19.28 9.16
N ARG A 141 -6.02 -19.76 8.36
CA ARG A 141 -7.27 -20.43 8.76
C ARG A 141 -8.00 -20.98 7.55
#